data_AF-A0AAU7G253-F1
#
_entry.id   AF-A0AAU7G253-F1
#
_cell.length_a   1.000
_cell.length_b   1.000
_cell.length_c   1.000
_cell.angle_alpha   90.00
_cell.angle_beta   90.00
_cell.angle_gamma   90.00
#
_symmetry.space_group_name_H-M   'P 1'
#
loop_
_entity.id
_entity.type
_entity.pdbx_description
1 polymer ?
#
loop_
_entity_poly.entity_id
_entity_poly.type
_entity_poly.pdbx_seq_one_letter_code
_entity_poly.pdbx_strand_id
1 'polypeptide(L)'
;MKRENEKLPGIDESYRLLTFEYAFRQVGFIVLLAIIIAAIAGLFSIGWVSDTVKTNSAKSLTISYERFGRRETETRMALAFPVRTEGKYVLSMASESSDVYEPGSVWPQPDSMFSRGKTLYFVYNNLKKSDRFAVLLFTTPSRAGKWNTTVRVNNEPEITLWQFIYP
;
A
#
# COMPACT_ATOMS: atom_id res chain seq x y z
N MET A 1 -6.02 9.23 -66.70
CA MET A 1 -4.96 8.21 -66.61
C MET A 1 -5.20 7.37 -65.36
N LYS A 2 -5.61 6.11 -65.52
CA LYS A 2 -5.76 5.13 -64.45
C LYS A 2 -4.35 4.65 -64.08
N ARG A 3 -3.95 4.79 -62.81
CA ARG A 3 -2.73 4.15 -62.31
C ARG A 3 -3.07 2.70 -61.98
N GLU A 4 -2.59 1.79 -62.81
CA GLU A 4 -2.64 0.35 -62.60
C GLU A 4 -1.60 0.00 -61.53
N ASN A 5 -2.04 -0.65 -60.44
CA ASN A 5 -1.13 -1.15 -59.41
C ASN A 5 -0.47 -2.43 -59.94
N GLU A 6 0.73 -2.32 -60.49
CA GLU A 6 1.58 -3.47 -60.79
C GLU A 6 1.94 -4.20 -59.50
N LYS A 7 1.35 -5.39 -59.32
CA LYS A 7 1.78 -6.35 -58.31
C LYS A 7 3.07 -7.01 -58.79
N LEU A 8 4.17 -6.70 -58.13
CA LEU A 8 5.45 -7.38 -58.32
C LEU A 8 5.29 -8.89 -57.99
N PRO A 9 5.66 -9.81 -58.90
CA PRO A 9 5.51 -11.23 -58.67
C PRO A 9 6.64 -11.76 -57.78
N GLY A 10 6.28 -12.48 -56.70
CA GLY A 10 7.24 -13.27 -55.92
C GLY A 10 7.21 -13.12 -54.40
N ILE A 11 6.33 -12.29 -53.83
CA ILE A 11 6.18 -12.19 -52.37
C ILE A 11 4.80 -12.72 -51.99
N ASP A 12 4.76 -13.93 -51.44
CA ASP A 12 3.60 -14.46 -50.71
C ASP A 12 3.49 -13.72 -49.36
N GLU A 13 3.18 -12.43 -49.45
CA GLU A 13 2.79 -11.63 -48.30
C GLU A 13 1.42 -12.12 -47.86
N SER A 14 1.41 -13.03 -46.90
CA SER A 14 0.17 -13.47 -46.30
C SER A 14 -0.47 -12.28 -45.59
N TYR A 15 -1.45 -11.66 -46.26
CA TYR A 15 -2.23 -10.51 -45.76
C TYR A 15 -2.68 -10.67 -44.30
N ARG A 16 -2.92 -11.91 -43.87
CA ARG A 16 -3.26 -12.28 -42.48
C ARG A 16 -2.14 -11.97 -41.47
N LEU A 17 -0.87 -12.21 -41.79
CA LEU A 17 0.26 -11.90 -40.90
C LEU A 17 0.48 -10.38 -40.77
N LEU A 18 0.35 -9.64 -41.87
CA LEU A 18 0.43 -8.17 -41.87
C LEU A 18 -0.68 -7.53 -41.04
N THR A 19 -1.91 -8.04 -41.13
CA THR A 19 -3.04 -7.51 -40.34
C THR A 19 -2.89 -7.87 -38.86
N PHE A 20 -2.36 -9.05 -38.55
CA PHE A 20 -2.08 -9.48 -37.18
C PHE A 20 -0.97 -8.64 -36.53
N GLU A 21 0.12 -8.37 -37.25
CA GLU A 21 1.21 -7.52 -36.78
C GLU A 21 0.72 -6.09 -36.52
N TYR A 22 -0.07 -5.52 -37.44
CA TYR A 22 -0.63 -4.18 -37.27
C TYR A 22 -1.56 -4.10 -36.05
N ALA A 23 -2.45 -5.09 -35.88
CA ALA A 23 -3.32 -5.16 -34.71
C ALA A 23 -2.52 -5.32 -33.40
N PHE A 24 -1.49 -6.17 -33.40
CA PHE A 24 -0.62 -6.36 -32.24
C PHE A 24 0.17 -5.10 -31.90
N ARG A 25 0.64 -4.35 -32.90
CA ARG A 25 1.33 -3.07 -32.72
C ARG A 25 0.39 -2.01 -32.15
N GLN A 26 -0.85 -1.95 -32.62
CA GLN A 26 -1.83 -0.98 -32.14
C GLN A 26 -2.32 -1.30 -30.72
N VAL A 27 -2.64 -2.56 -30.44
CA VAL A 27 -3.02 -3.00 -29.09
C VAL A 27 -1.84 -2.84 -28.13
N GLY A 28 -0.65 -3.28 -28.53
CA GLY A 28 0.57 -3.12 -27.73
C GLY A 28 0.87 -1.65 -27.43
N PHE A 29 0.70 -0.75 -28.40
CA PHE A 29 0.86 0.69 -28.18
C PHE A 29 -0.16 1.25 -27.17
N ILE A 30 -1.43 0.87 -27.28
CA ILE A 30 -2.48 1.30 -26.34
C ILE A 30 -2.18 0.79 -24.92
N VAL A 31 -1.78 -0.48 -24.78
CA VAL A 31 -1.42 -1.07 -23.48
C VAL A 31 -0.19 -0.38 -22.89
N LEU A 32 0.85 -0.15 -23.69
CA LEU A 32 2.06 0.56 -23.25
C LEU A 32 1.71 1.98 -22.79
N LEU A 33 0.90 2.71 -23.58
CA LEU A 33 0.46 4.06 -23.24
C LEU A 33 -0.34 4.05 -21.92
N ALA A 34 -1.23 3.07 -21.72
CA ALA A 34 -1.98 2.91 -20.48
C ALA A 34 -1.07 2.66 -19.27
N ILE A 35 -0.03 1.82 -19.41
CA ILE A 35 0.96 1.57 -18.34
C ILE A 35 1.74 2.85 -18.02
N ILE A 36 2.15 3.61 -19.03
CA ILE A 36 2.85 4.89 -18.84
C ILE A 36 1.96 5.88 -18.10
N ILE A 37 0.69 6.02 -18.51
CA ILE A 37 -0.27 6.89 -17.82
C ILE A 37 -0.47 6.42 -16.37
N ALA A 38 -0.60 5.12 -16.12
CA ALA A 38 -0.72 4.57 -14.77
C ALA A 38 0.54 4.83 -13.92
N ALA A 39 1.73 4.74 -14.51
CA ALA A 39 2.99 5.07 -13.85
C ALA A 39 3.08 6.54 -13.47
N ILE A 40 2.70 7.45 -14.39
CA ILE A 40 2.65 8.90 -14.13
C ILE A 40 1.59 9.21 -13.05
N ALA A 41 0.45 8.52 -13.07
CA ALA A 41 -0.59 8.60 -12.05
C ALA A 41 -0.17 7.98 -10.70
N GLY A 42 1.05 7.46 -10.56
CA GLY A 42 1.57 6.94 -9.30
C GLY A 42 1.06 5.55 -8.91
N LEU A 43 0.43 4.80 -9.83
CA LEU A 43 -0.07 3.44 -9.57
C LEU A 43 1.05 2.47 -9.14
N PHE A 44 2.27 2.76 -9.57
CA PHE A 44 3.48 2.01 -9.23
C PHE A 44 4.44 2.79 -8.33
N SER A 45 4.12 4.02 -7.91
CA SER A 45 5.02 4.86 -7.14
C SER A 45 4.66 4.88 -5.66
N ILE A 46 5.69 4.96 -4.83
CA ILE A 46 5.61 5.36 -3.42
C ILE A 46 5.34 6.88 -3.45
N GLY A 47 4.14 7.34 -3.05
CA GLY A 47 3.80 8.78 -3.07
C GLY A 47 2.30 9.11 -3.10
N TRP A 48 1.97 10.37 -3.42
CA TRP A 48 0.67 11.07 -3.22
C TRP A 48 -0.63 10.31 -3.52
N VAL A 49 -0.61 9.27 -4.36
CA VAL A 49 -1.80 8.48 -4.73
C VAL A 49 -1.97 7.23 -3.85
N SER A 50 -0.89 6.71 -3.26
CA SER A 50 -0.93 5.56 -2.36
C SER A 50 -1.25 5.96 -0.92
N ASP A 51 -0.96 7.20 -0.53
CA ASP A 51 -1.26 7.74 0.81
C ASP A 51 -2.76 7.73 1.07
N THR A 52 -3.16 7.12 2.17
CA THR A 52 -4.55 7.10 2.59
C THR A 52 -4.67 7.34 4.09
N VAL A 53 -5.75 8.00 4.47
CA VAL A 53 -6.07 8.30 5.86
C VAL A 53 -7.38 7.62 6.21
N LYS A 54 -7.37 6.82 7.27
CA LYS A 54 -8.56 6.22 7.87
C LYS A 54 -8.75 6.70 9.29
N THR A 55 -9.99 7.03 9.65
CA THR A 55 -10.37 7.36 11.02
C THR A 55 -11.53 6.46 11.43
N ASN A 56 -11.50 5.97 12.67
CA ASN A 56 -12.58 5.13 13.19
C ASN A 56 -13.86 5.95 13.48
N SER A 57 -14.99 5.26 13.68
CA SER A 57 -16.29 5.89 13.95
C SER A 57 -16.30 6.78 15.20
N ALA A 58 -15.51 6.43 16.22
CA ALA A 58 -15.40 7.17 17.48
C ALA A 58 -14.40 8.35 17.44
N LYS A 59 -13.73 8.59 16.30
CA LYS A 59 -12.63 9.57 16.14
C LYS A 59 -11.55 9.44 17.22
N SER A 60 -11.31 8.22 17.68
CA SER A 60 -10.31 7.89 18.71
C SER A 60 -9.03 7.32 18.12
N LEU A 61 -9.02 7.03 16.81
CA LEU A 61 -7.81 6.64 16.09
C LEU A 61 -7.89 7.13 14.65
N THR A 62 -6.79 7.69 14.17
CA THR A 62 -6.55 8.04 12.77
C THR A 62 -5.25 7.39 12.33
N ILE A 63 -5.24 6.76 11.17
CA ILE A 63 -4.06 6.10 10.61
C ILE A 63 -3.83 6.67 9.22
N SER A 64 -2.62 7.19 8.99
CA SER A 64 -2.09 7.56 7.68
C SER A 64 -1.10 6.50 7.24
N TYR A 65 -1.31 5.89 6.08
CA TYR A 65 -0.49 4.78 5.60
C TYR A 65 -0.52 4.70 4.07
N GLU A 66 0.45 3.99 3.50
CA GLU A 66 0.50 3.72 2.05
C GLU A 66 -0.24 2.42 1.71
N ARG A 67 -1.19 2.47 0.78
CA ARG A 67 -1.95 1.27 0.35
C ARG A 67 -1.11 0.30 -0.46
N PHE A 68 -0.03 0.76 -1.06
CA PHE A 68 0.83 -0.01 -1.94
C PHE A 68 2.25 0.03 -1.40
N GLY A 69 2.81 -1.14 -1.09
CA GLY A 69 4.18 -1.29 -0.64
C GLY A 69 4.96 -2.21 -1.57
N ARG A 70 6.25 -2.37 -1.29
CA ARG A 70 7.12 -3.34 -1.97
C ARG A 70 7.77 -4.23 -0.94
N ARG A 71 7.98 -5.49 -1.30
CA ARG A 71 8.72 -6.42 -0.46
C ARG A 71 10.13 -5.85 -0.20
N GLU A 72 10.64 -6.07 1.00
CA GLU A 72 11.99 -5.64 1.43
C GLU A 72 12.21 -4.11 1.41
N THR A 73 11.15 -3.32 1.22
CA THR A 73 11.21 -1.85 1.28
C THR A 73 10.52 -1.37 2.55
N GLU A 74 11.22 -0.61 3.38
CA GLU A 74 10.63 -0.05 4.60
C GLU A 74 9.46 0.89 4.26
N THR A 75 8.37 0.73 5.00
CA THR A 75 7.17 1.55 4.88
C THR A 75 6.84 2.21 6.20
N ARG A 76 6.26 3.42 6.14
CA ARG A 76 5.90 4.20 7.31
C ARG A 76 4.37 4.23 7.49
N MET A 77 3.92 3.93 8.70
CA MET A 77 2.54 4.10 9.14
C MET A 77 2.50 5.11 10.27
N ALA A 78 1.70 6.18 10.12
CA ALA A 78 1.52 7.18 11.16
C ALA A 78 0.14 7.02 11.80
N LEU A 79 0.13 6.70 13.09
CA LEU A 79 -1.05 6.57 13.91
C LEU A 79 -1.20 7.81 14.77
N ALA A 80 -2.42 8.31 14.93
CA ALA A 80 -2.70 9.45 15.79
C ALA A 80 -3.99 9.23 16.57
N PHE A 81 -3.97 9.52 17.85
CA PHE A 81 -5.13 9.39 18.73
C PHE A 81 -5.11 10.46 19.84
N PRO A 82 -6.28 10.92 20.31
CA PRO A 82 -6.36 11.82 21.45
C PRO A 82 -6.11 11.07 22.77
N VAL A 83 -5.38 11.72 23.69
CA VAL A 83 -5.18 11.25 25.06
C VAL A 83 -6.20 11.93 25.95
N ARG A 84 -7.38 11.34 26.10
CA ARG A 84 -8.51 11.89 26.87
C ARG A 84 -8.30 11.78 28.39
N THR A 85 -7.65 10.71 28.83
CA THR A 85 -7.37 10.43 30.24
C THR A 85 -5.88 10.21 30.40
N GLU A 86 -5.26 10.80 31.42
CA GLU A 86 -3.83 10.52 31.67
C GLU A 86 -3.63 9.06 32.07
N GLY A 87 -2.52 8.46 31.63
CA GLY A 87 -2.12 7.13 32.08
C GLY A 87 -1.68 6.21 30.94
N LYS A 88 -2.04 4.94 31.06
CA LYS A 88 -1.57 3.87 30.19
C LYS A 88 -2.39 3.77 28.90
N TYR A 89 -1.71 3.79 27.77
CA TYR A 89 -2.27 3.52 26.45
C TYR A 89 -1.59 2.30 25.83
N VAL A 90 -2.40 1.41 25.26
CA VAL A 90 -1.94 0.20 24.59
C VAL A 90 -2.39 0.26 23.14
N LEU A 91 -1.44 0.45 22.24
CA LEU A 91 -1.67 0.28 20.81
C LEU A 91 -1.49 -1.21 20.47
N SER A 92 -2.41 -1.77 19.70
CA SER A 92 -2.36 -3.14 19.21
C SER A 92 -2.48 -3.16 17.69
N MET A 93 -1.62 -3.95 17.05
CA MET A 93 -1.59 -4.16 15.61
C MET A 93 -1.60 -5.66 15.33
N ALA A 94 -2.64 -6.15 14.67
CA ALA A 94 -2.79 -7.54 14.30
C ALA A 94 -2.84 -7.67 12.77
N SER A 95 -2.00 -8.53 12.21
CA SER A 95 -2.04 -8.89 10.79
C SER A 95 -2.63 -10.29 10.62
N GLU A 96 -3.10 -10.60 9.42
CA GLU A 96 -3.61 -11.96 9.08
C GLU A 96 -2.55 -13.06 9.32
N SER A 97 -1.27 -12.70 9.25
CA SER A 97 -0.14 -13.57 9.55
C SER A 97 0.99 -12.78 10.22
N SER A 98 1.71 -13.42 11.13
CA SER A 98 2.74 -12.78 11.98
C SER A 98 4.05 -12.47 11.26
N ASP A 99 4.24 -13.04 10.08
CA ASP A 99 5.46 -12.97 9.26
C ASP A 99 5.28 -12.10 8.02
N VAL A 100 4.27 -11.22 7.98
CA VAL A 100 4.04 -10.31 6.83
C VAL A 100 4.93 -9.07 6.92
N TYR A 101 5.15 -8.58 8.13
CA TYR A 101 5.87 -7.35 8.40
C TYR A 101 6.98 -7.64 9.40
N GLU A 102 8.21 -7.33 9.01
CA GLU A 102 9.33 -7.25 9.92
C GLU A 102 9.23 -5.94 10.70
N PRO A 103 9.22 -5.99 12.05
CA PRO A 103 9.20 -4.78 12.86
C PRO A 103 10.50 -3.98 12.66
N GLY A 104 10.38 -2.73 12.22
CA GLY A 104 11.48 -1.78 12.18
C GLY A 104 11.50 -0.93 13.45
N SER A 105 11.57 0.39 13.28
CA SER A 105 11.55 1.34 14.40
C SER A 105 10.14 1.84 14.74
N VAL A 106 9.95 2.28 15.99
CA VAL A 106 8.74 2.98 16.45
C VAL A 106 9.12 4.28 17.12
N TRP A 107 8.39 5.36 16.81
CA TRP A 107 8.59 6.68 17.40
C TRP A 107 7.27 7.34 17.81
N PRO A 108 7.12 7.85 19.03
CA PRO A 108 8.03 7.71 20.16
C PRO A 108 8.17 6.25 20.60
N GLN A 109 9.31 5.92 21.21
CA GLN A 109 9.59 4.57 21.70
C GLN A 109 8.57 4.20 22.80
N PRO A 110 7.95 3.00 22.75
CA PRO A 110 7.05 2.54 23.80
C PRO A 110 7.84 2.13 25.04
N ASP A 111 7.24 2.23 26.21
CA ASP A 111 7.80 1.71 27.46
C ASP A 111 7.91 0.18 27.46
N SER A 112 7.03 -0.50 26.72
CA SER A 112 7.09 -1.95 26.54
C SER A 112 6.50 -2.36 25.19
N MET A 113 7.12 -3.35 24.56
CA MET A 113 6.65 -3.97 23.33
C MET A 113 6.65 -5.48 23.47
N PHE A 114 5.56 -6.15 23.11
CA PHE A 114 5.48 -7.60 23.12
C PHE A 114 4.51 -8.11 22.07
N SER A 115 4.70 -9.36 21.64
CA SER A 115 3.78 -10.05 20.74
C SER A 115 2.93 -11.04 21.51
N ARG A 116 1.65 -11.18 21.15
CA ARG A 116 0.78 -12.26 21.60
C ARG A 116 0.02 -12.82 20.40
N GLY A 117 0.37 -14.02 19.98
CA GLY A 117 -0.18 -14.62 18.76
C GLY A 117 0.24 -13.82 17.52
N LYS A 118 -0.74 -13.28 16.79
CA LYS A 118 -0.53 -12.46 15.59
C LYS A 118 -0.57 -10.95 15.84
N THR A 119 -0.63 -10.56 17.12
CA THR A 119 -0.84 -9.17 17.53
C THR A 119 0.39 -8.64 18.23
N LEU A 120 0.94 -7.54 17.72
CA LEU A 120 1.96 -6.73 18.36
C LEU A 120 1.31 -5.68 19.26
N TYR A 121 1.81 -5.54 20.47
CA TYR A 121 1.35 -4.57 21.46
C TYR A 121 2.47 -3.58 21.77
N PHE A 122 2.13 -2.30 21.76
CA PHE A 122 2.99 -1.17 22.11
C PHE A 122 2.35 -0.46 23.30
N VAL A 123 3.07 -0.39 24.41
CA VAL A 123 2.58 0.18 25.66
C VAL A 123 3.26 1.52 25.91
N TYR A 124 2.44 2.54 26.10
CA TYR A 124 2.84 3.88 26.49
C TYR A 124 2.28 4.17 27.88
N ASN A 125 3.15 4.32 28.87
CA ASN A 125 2.80 4.67 30.22
C ASN A 125 2.83 6.20 30.38
N ASN A 126 2.03 6.71 31.31
CA ASN A 126 2.07 8.11 31.74
C ASN A 126 1.84 9.15 30.62
N LEU A 127 1.07 8.81 29.57
CA LEU A 127 0.70 9.79 28.56
C LEU A 127 -0.10 10.92 29.22
N LYS A 128 0.27 12.16 28.90
CA LYS A 128 -0.43 13.36 29.34
C LYS A 128 -1.57 13.69 28.41
N LYS A 129 -2.60 14.38 28.95
CA LYS A 129 -3.72 14.84 28.14
C LYS A 129 -3.22 15.65 26.95
N SER A 130 -3.67 15.26 25.77
CA SER A 130 -3.30 15.88 24.51
C SER A 130 -4.39 15.60 23.50
N ASP A 131 -4.71 16.60 22.67
CA ASP A 131 -5.65 16.43 21.57
C ASP A 131 -5.13 15.47 20.51
N ARG A 132 -3.80 15.29 20.44
CA ARG A 132 -3.16 14.42 19.46
C ARG A 132 -1.83 13.88 19.97
N PHE A 133 -1.76 12.57 20.17
CA PHE A 133 -0.53 11.81 20.31
C PHE A 133 -0.29 11.02 19.03
N ALA A 134 0.91 11.12 18.46
CA ALA A 134 1.27 10.49 17.19
C ALA A 134 2.35 9.41 17.40
N VAL A 135 2.14 8.26 16.77
CA VAL A 135 3.08 7.13 16.72
C VAL A 135 3.42 6.86 15.25
N LEU A 136 4.70 6.90 14.92
CA LEU A 136 5.27 6.49 13.66
C LEU A 136 5.77 5.06 13.82
N LEU A 137 5.27 4.17 12.97
CA LEU A 137 5.68 2.79 12.89
C LEU A 137 6.36 2.57 11.55
N PHE A 138 7.57 2.03 11.59
CA PHE A 138 8.34 1.65 10.42
C PHE A 138 8.37 0.12 10.34
N THR A 139 7.93 -0.42 9.21
CA THR A 139 7.84 -1.87 9.00
C THR A 139 8.28 -2.23 7.60
N THR A 140 8.98 -3.35 7.47
CA THR A 140 9.44 -3.88 6.19
C THR A 140 8.59 -5.10 5.81
N PRO A 141 7.80 -5.03 4.73
CA PRO A 141 7.03 -6.18 4.26
C PRO A 141 7.95 -7.29 3.75
N SER A 142 7.80 -8.51 4.27
CA SER A 142 8.58 -9.69 3.86
C SER A 142 7.82 -10.60 2.90
N ARG A 143 6.51 -10.39 2.70
CA ARG A 143 5.67 -11.18 1.79
C ARG A 143 4.85 -10.32 0.83
N ALA A 144 4.86 -10.70 -0.45
CA ALA A 144 4.02 -10.08 -1.47
C ALA A 144 2.54 -10.50 -1.33
N GLY A 145 1.64 -9.68 -1.86
CA GLY A 145 0.19 -9.92 -1.87
C GLY A 145 -0.63 -8.86 -1.12
N LYS A 146 -1.94 -9.10 -1.05
CA LYS A 146 -2.87 -8.25 -0.29
C LYS A 146 -2.93 -8.74 1.16
N TRP A 147 -2.70 -7.83 2.10
CA TRP A 147 -2.74 -8.11 3.53
C TRP A 147 -3.70 -7.18 4.23
N ASN A 148 -4.48 -7.71 5.17
CA ASN A 148 -5.27 -6.91 6.08
C ASN A 148 -4.57 -6.80 7.44
N THR A 149 -4.58 -5.59 7.99
CA THR A 149 -4.03 -5.25 9.30
C THR A 149 -5.11 -4.53 10.09
N THR A 150 -5.35 -5.00 11.31
CA THR A 150 -6.30 -4.40 12.25
C THR A 150 -5.51 -3.70 13.34
N VAL A 151 -5.85 -2.43 13.56
CA VAL A 151 -5.15 -1.57 14.50
C VAL A 151 -6.14 -0.96 15.49
N ARG A 152 -5.79 -0.97 16.76
CA ARG A 152 -6.67 -0.52 17.84
C ARG A 152 -5.88 0.10 18.98
N VAL A 153 -6.43 1.15 19.59
CA VAL A 153 -5.90 1.79 20.80
C VAL A 153 -6.81 1.46 21.97
N ASN A 154 -6.25 0.92 23.06
CA ASN A 154 -6.98 0.48 24.25
C ASN A 154 -8.15 -0.44 23.89
N ASN A 155 -9.36 -0.09 24.34
CA ASN A 155 -10.60 -0.80 24.06
C ASN A 155 -11.56 0.02 23.17
N GLU A 156 -11.01 0.98 22.42
CA GLU A 156 -11.74 1.78 21.43
C GLU A 156 -12.00 0.98 20.15
N PRO A 157 -12.87 1.48 19.24
CA PRO A 157 -13.12 0.84 17.95
C PRO A 157 -11.84 0.70 17.11
N GLU A 158 -11.65 -0.47 16.53
CA GLU A 158 -10.51 -0.78 15.66
C GLU A 158 -10.65 -0.18 14.25
N ILE A 159 -9.53 -0.11 13.54
CA ILE A 159 -9.45 0.20 12.11
C ILE A 159 -8.83 -0.98 11.40
N THR A 160 -9.58 -1.56 10.46
CA THR A 160 -9.04 -2.54 9.51
C THR A 160 -8.62 -1.84 8.23
N LEU A 161 -7.34 -1.97 7.92
CA LEU A 161 -6.71 -1.44 6.72
C LEU A 161 -6.19 -2.59 5.85
N TRP A 162 -6.09 -2.33 4.55
CA TRP A 162 -5.49 -3.27 3.62
C TRP A 162 -4.32 -2.60 2.92
N GLN A 163 -3.26 -3.38 2.69
CA GLN A 163 -2.11 -3.01 1.88
C GLN A 163 -1.86 -4.08 0.82
N PHE A 164 -1.43 -3.66 -0.36
CA PHE A 164 -0.96 -4.57 -1.40
C PHE A 164 0.55 -4.41 -1.56
N ILE A 165 1.27 -5.50 -1.34
CA ILE A 165 2.73 -5.55 -1.38
C ILE A 165 3.15 -6.17 -2.71
N TYR A 166 3.81 -5.37 -3.54
CA TYR A 166 4.44 -5.85 -4.76
C TYR A 166 5.67 -6.72 -4.42
N PRO A 167 5.96 -7.74 -5.24
CA PRO A 167 7.14 -8.58 -5.08
C PRO A 167 8.45 -7.80 -5.23
#